data_AF-A0A067SMC5-F1
#
_entry.id   AF-A0A067SMC5-F1
#
_cell.length_a   1.000
_cell.length_b   1.000
_cell.length_c   1.000
_cell.angle_alpha   90.00
_cell.angle_beta   90.00
_cell.angle_gamma   90.00
#
_symmetry.space_group_name_H-M   'P 1'
#
loop_
_entity.id
_entity.type
_entity.pdbx_description
1 polymer ?
#
loop_
_entity_poly.entity_id
_entity_poly.type
_entity_poly.pdbx_seq_one_letter_code
_entity_poly.pdbx_strand_id
1 'polypeptide(L)'
;TLSAVRDLVRHELKTSQPDKFPIGHTGTDIRDLLQSMFQKPNQKDISYEKCSDCNYEATSQIQSQSLIFITCSSHKSTQSNFKHWQNQKKYCGLCTKKVCITRYFTISPSFICFSLEVKKIISKYIKIENQDKSTTRLSLKGIIYSGSNHFTSRFIVNNEIWYHDGISTGSKCIKEGHLDDFEGDLLFKCKKKEAVVVIYGV
;
A
#
# COMPACT_ATOMS: atom_id res chain seq x y z
N THR A 1 -14.05 7.31 19.87
CA THR A 1 -14.51 7.56 18.47
C THR A 1 -13.31 7.50 17.54
N LEU A 2 -13.51 7.38 16.21
CA LEU A 2 -12.41 7.46 15.25
C LEU A 2 -11.67 8.81 15.32
N SER A 3 -12.38 9.89 15.64
CA SER A 3 -11.76 11.20 15.89
C SER A 3 -10.80 11.18 17.07
N ALA A 4 -11.17 10.55 18.20
CA ALA A 4 -10.30 10.43 19.36
C ALA A 4 -9.04 9.61 19.06
N VAL A 5 -9.18 8.49 18.31
CA VAL A 5 -8.02 7.67 17.89
C VAL A 5 -7.11 8.47 16.96
N ARG A 6 -7.68 9.20 15.99
CA ARG A 6 -6.92 10.10 15.12
C ARG A 6 -6.12 11.13 15.92
N ASP A 7 -6.77 11.77 16.89
CA ASP A 7 -6.15 12.84 17.68
C ASP A 7 -5.05 12.30 18.60
N LEU A 8 -5.25 11.11 19.15
CA LEU A 8 -4.21 10.37 19.88
C LEU A 8 -2.99 10.09 18.98
N VAL A 9 -3.19 9.50 17.80
CA VAL A 9 -2.09 9.19 16.87
C VAL A 9 -1.35 10.46 16.44
N ARG A 10 -2.07 11.55 16.16
CA ARG A 10 -1.46 12.84 15.84
C ARG A 10 -0.60 13.37 16.99
N HIS A 11 -1.08 13.24 18.22
CA HIS A 11 -0.34 13.66 19.40
C HIS A 11 0.94 12.81 19.57
N GLU A 12 0.84 11.49 19.48
CA GLU A 12 2.00 10.59 19.59
C GLU A 12 3.06 10.86 18.50
N LEU A 13 2.63 11.07 17.26
CA LEU A 13 3.53 11.41 16.15
C LEU A 13 4.21 12.76 16.36
N LYS A 14 3.48 13.79 16.80
CA LYS A 14 4.06 15.11 17.12
C LYS A 14 5.08 15.01 18.25
N THR A 15 4.76 14.27 19.31
CA THR A 15 5.64 14.12 20.47
C THR A 15 6.91 13.36 20.12
N SER A 16 6.82 12.32 19.27
CA SER A 16 7.97 11.49 18.90
C SER A 16 8.84 12.08 17.79
N GLN A 17 8.26 12.74 16.80
CA GLN A 17 8.95 13.28 15.61
C GLN A 17 8.41 14.68 15.26
N PRO A 18 8.67 15.70 16.11
CA PRO A 18 8.02 17.01 16.02
C PRO A 18 8.29 17.78 14.73
N ASP A 19 9.42 17.55 14.08
CA ASP A 19 9.81 18.21 12.83
C ASP A 19 9.08 17.63 11.61
N LYS A 20 8.80 16.32 11.63
CA LYS A 20 8.06 15.62 10.56
C LYS A 20 6.55 15.81 10.69
N PHE A 21 6.05 15.92 11.92
CA PHE A 21 4.62 16.02 12.22
C PHE A 21 4.30 17.32 12.97
N PRO A 22 4.52 18.49 12.37
CA PRO A 22 4.18 19.76 12.98
C PRO A 22 2.66 19.95 13.14
N ILE A 23 2.26 20.81 14.07
CA ILE A 23 0.87 21.26 14.23
C ILE A 23 0.76 22.66 13.62
N GLY A 24 -0.36 22.95 12.97
CA GLY A 24 -0.63 24.26 12.38
C GLY A 24 -0.69 24.20 10.86
N HIS A 25 -0.10 25.19 10.20
CA HIS A 25 -0.17 25.36 8.74
C HIS A 25 0.98 24.67 7.98
N THR A 26 1.99 24.17 8.68
CA THR A 26 3.06 23.38 8.06
C THR A 26 2.53 22.01 7.67
N GLY A 27 2.70 21.65 6.40
CA GLY A 27 2.26 20.35 5.88
C GLY A 27 3.05 19.18 6.48
N THR A 28 2.50 17.98 6.29
CA THR A 28 3.14 16.70 6.62
C THR A 28 3.28 15.88 5.35
N ASP A 29 4.44 15.26 5.15
CA ASP A 29 4.63 14.32 4.05
C ASP A 29 3.91 13.00 4.35
N ILE A 30 3.07 12.56 3.41
CA ILE A 30 2.34 11.29 3.54
C ILE A 30 3.29 10.10 3.64
N ARG A 31 4.47 10.15 3.01
CA ARG A 31 5.48 9.09 3.09
C ARG A 31 6.06 8.98 4.49
N ASP A 32 6.37 10.10 5.14
CA ASP A 32 6.84 10.11 6.53
C ASP A 32 5.79 9.50 7.47
N LEU A 33 4.51 9.83 7.23
CA LEU A 33 3.40 9.24 7.98
C LEU A 33 3.31 7.73 7.76
N LEU A 34 3.31 7.28 6.50
CA LEU A 34 3.23 5.86 6.16
C LEU A 34 4.41 5.07 6.74
N GLN A 35 5.62 5.63 6.66
CA GLN A 35 6.81 5.03 7.26
C GLN A 35 6.67 4.92 8.78
N SER A 36 6.27 6.00 9.44
CA SER A 36 6.10 6.01 10.89
C SER A 36 5.03 5.02 11.38
N MET A 37 3.97 4.81 10.58
CA MET A 37 2.86 3.92 10.92
C MET A 37 3.11 2.45 10.53
N PHE A 38 3.73 2.19 9.38
CA PHE A 38 3.70 0.87 8.73
C PHE A 38 5.08 0.30 8.38
N GLN A 39 6.17 1.02 8.65
CA GLN A 39 7.52 0.51 8.40
C GLN A 39 7.99 -0.46 9.49
N LYS A 40 7.33 -0.49 10.66
CA LYS A 40 7.67 -1.46 11.71
C LYS A 40 7.40 -2.88 11.21
N PRO A 41 8.35 -3.80 11.38
CA PRO A 41 8.21 -5.17 10.92
C PRO A 41 7.00 -5.86 11.53
N ASN A 42 6.24 -6.54 10.69
CA ASN A 42 5.35 -7.58 11.16
C ASN A 42 6.22 -8.77 11.56
N GLN A 43 6.34 -9.07 12.86
CA GLN A 43 7.28 -10.10 13.39
C GLN A 43 7.07 -11.51 12.81
N LYS A 44 5.96 -11.72 12.09
CA LYS A 44 5.52 -13.02 11.57
C LYS A 44 5.75 -13.20 10.06
N ASP A 45 6.15 -12.16 9.34
CA ASP A 45 6.31 -12.22 7.89
C ASP A 45 7.76 -12.53 7.52
N ILE A 46 8.00 -13.74 7.03
CA ILE A 46 9.28 -14.18 6.48
C ILE A 46 9.14 -14.23 4.96
N SER A 47 10.10 -13.65 4.24
CA SER A 47 10.17 -13.77 2.79
C SER A 47 11.30 -14.70 2.37
N TYR A 48 10.92 -15.74 1.64
CA TYR A 48 11.87 -16.73 1.15
C TYR A 48 12.31 -16.38 -0.27
N GLU A 49 13.59 -16.55 -0.57
CA GLU A 49 14.17 -16.38 -1.91
C GLU A 49 14.78 -17.71 -2.37
N LYS A 50 14.40 -18.18 -3.57
CA LYS A 50 14.89 -19.45 -4.15
C LYS A 50 15.48 -19.24 -5.53
N CYS A 51 16.58 -19.93 -5.82
CA CYS A 51 17.10 -20.05 -7.17
C CYS A 51 16.37 -21.15 -7.95
N SER A 52 15.97 -20.84 -9.19
CA SER A 52 15.37 -21.82 -10.10
C SER A 52 16.37 -22.83 -10.66
N ASP A 53 17.67 -22.48 -10.66
CA ASP A 53 18.70 -23.19 -11.43
C ASP A 53 19.77 -23.87 -10.56
N CYS A 54 19.77 -23.64 -9.25
CA CYS A 54 20.65 -24.32 -8.29
C CYS A 54 19.98 -24.41 -6.91
N ASN A 55 20.65 -25.09 -5.97
CA ASN A 55 20.15 -25.27 -4.60
C ASN A 55 20.34 -24.01 -3.71
N TYR A 56 20.48 -22.82 -4.29
CA TYR A 56 20.50 -21.59 -3.50
C TYR A 56 19.10 -21.33 -2.96
N GLU A 57 19.02 -21.36 -1.63
CA GLU A 57 17.86 -20.99 -0.87
C GLU A 57 18.32 -20.01 0.20
N ALA A 58 17.69 -18.83 0.23
CA ALA A 58 17.94 -17.86 1.27
C ALA A 58 16.62 -17.50 1.93
N THR A 59 16.54 -17.81 3.21
CA THR A 59 15.52 -17.19 4.06
C THR A 59 16.00 -15.79 4.36
N SER A 60 15.43 -14.83 3.66
CA SER A 60 15.63 -13.45 4.05
C SER A 60 14.60 -13.14 5.13
N GLN A 61 15.04 -12.75 6.32
CA GLN A 61 14.20 -11.93 7.18
C GLN A 61 14.14 -10.51 6.59
N ILE A 62 13.85 -10.37 5.29
CA ILE A 62 13.34 -9.11 4.78
C ILE A 62 11.97 -9.00 5.43
N GLN A 63 11.97 -8.29 6.55
CA GLN A 63 10.80 -7.85 7.28
C GLN A 63 9.78 -7.35 6.25
N SER A 64 8.74 -8.15 6.00
CA SER A 64 7.77 -7.75 5.01
C SER A 64 7.05 -6.53 5.57
N GLN A 65 7.31 -5.39 4.94
CA GLN A 65 6.61 -4.17 5.27
C GLN A 65 5.24 -4.29 4.61
N SER A 66 4.18 -4.06 5.36
CA SER A 66 2.85 -3.79 4.79
C SER A 66 2.85 -2.52 3.94
N LEU A 67 3.99 -1.87 3.72
CA LEU A 67 4.17 -0.67 2.91
C LEU A 67 5.11 -0.96 1.72
N ILE A 68 4.63 -0.70 0.51
CA ILE A 68 5.40 -0.84 -0.73
C ILE A 68 5.41 0.50 -1.48
N PHE A 69 6.59 0.97 -1.89
CA PHE A 69 6.72 2.19 -2.68
C PHE A 69 6.68 1.88 -4.18
N ILE A 70 5.80 2.56 -4.90
CA ILE A 70 5.68 2.50 -6.35
C ILE A 70 6.18 3.81 -6.94
N THR A 71 7.43 3.80 -7.39
CA THR A 71 8.16 4.98 -7.89
C THR A 71 8.31 5.01 -9.40
N CYS A 72 8.01 3.91 -10.10
CA CYS A 72 8.22 3.77 -11.54
C CYS A 72 6.96 3.30 -12.29
N SER A 73 6.84 3.71 -13.55
CA SER A 73 5.68 3.44 -14.42
C SER A 73 5.76 2.11 -15.18
N SER A 74 6.79 1.27 -14.94
CA SER A 74 7.08 0.05 -15.71
C SER A 74 5.94 -0.97 -15.76
N HIS A 75 5.09 -1.01 -14.73
CA HIS A 75 3.91 -1.88 -14.70
C HIS A 75 2.61 -1.09 -14.72
N LYS A 76 1.57 -1.60 -15.38
CA LYS A 76 0.34 -0.83 -15.64
C LYS A 76 -0.53 -0.63 -14.40
N SER A 77 -0.58 -1.63 -13.51
CA SER A 77 -1.47 -1.66 -12.35
C SER A 77 -0.77 -1.99 -11.03
N THR A 78 -1.41 -1.68 -9.91
CA THR A 78 -0.94 -2.07 -8.56
C THR A 78 -0.74 -3.59 -8.44
N GLN A 79 -1.65 -4.43 -8.96
CA GLN A 79 -1.47 -5.89 -9.00
C GLN A 79 -0.24 -6.30 -9.83
N SER A 80 -0.04 -5.71 -11.00
CA SER A 80 1.11 -6.07 -11.85
C SER A 80 2.44 -5.64 -11.22
N ASN A 81 2.45 -4.48 -10.53
CA ASN A 81 3.58 -4.03 -9.72
C ASN A 81 3.84 -4.99 -8.56
N PHE A 82 2.80 -5.40 -7.84
CA PHE A 82 2.93 -6.33 -6.72
C PHE A 82 3.44 -7.69 -7.20
N LYS A 83 2.92 -8.21 -8.32
CA LYS A 83 3.40 -9.46 -8.92
C LYS A 83 4.88 -9.38 -9.29
N HIS A 84 5.34 -8.25 -9.81
CA HIS A 84 6.75 -8.04 -10.10
C HIS A 84 7.60 -7.89 -8.83
N TRP A 85 7.11 -7.19 -7.81
CA TRP A 85 7.73 -7.12 -6.50
C TRP A 85 7.88 -8.52 -5.88
N GLN A 86 6.88 -9.38 -6.07
CA GLN A 86 6.89 -10.76 -5.63
C GLN A 86 7.78 -11.65 -6.50
N ASN A 87 7.99 -11.30 -7.79
CA ASN A 87 8.78 -12.09 -8.74
C ASN A 87 9.81 -11.21 -9.46
N GLN A 88 10.98 -11.04 -8.84
CA GLN A 88 12.07 -10.23 -9.38
C GLN A 88 13.10 -11.08 -10.11
N LYS A 89 13.64 -10.55 -11.21
CA LYS A 89 14.78 -11.18 -11.88
C LYS A 89 16.07 -10.59 -11.33
N LYS A 90 16.89 -11.38 -10.62
CA LYS A 90 18.22 -10.98 -10.12
C LYS A 90 19.25 -12.05 -10.49
N TYR A 91 20.54 -11.76 -10.34
CA TYR A 91 21.59 -12.76 -10.50
C TYR A 91 21.75 -13.58 -9.21
N CYS A 92 21.96 -14.89 -9.33
CA CYS A 92 22.30 -15.73 -8.18
C CYS A 92 23.71 -15.40 -7.67
N GLY A 93 23.86 -15.18 -6.37
CA GLY A 93 25.18 -15.01 -5.75
C GLY A 93 26.07 -16.25 -5.81
N LEU A 94 25.48 -17.46 -5.97
CA LEU A 94 26.23 -18.72 -6.07
C LEU A 94 26.54 -19.12 -7.51
N CYS A 95 25.54 -19.22 -8.38
CA CYS A 95 25.73 -19.74 -9.73
C CYS A 95 25.82 -18.66 -10.82
N THR A 96 25.69 -17.37 -10.47
CA THR A 96 25.77 -16.19 -11.37
C THR A 96 24.75 -16.16 -12.53
N LYS A 97 23.87 -17.15 -12.64
CA LYS A 97 22.79 -17.19 -13.63
C LYS A 97 21.68 -16.19 -13.27
N LYS A 98 20.90 -15.79 -14.27
CA LYS A 98 19.75 -14.89 -14.11
C LYS A 98 18.58 -15.68 -13.53
N VAL A 99 18.29 -15.43 -12.26
CA VAL A 99 17.31 -16.13 -11.43
C VAL A 99 16.02 -15.32 -11.29
N CYS A 100 14.88 -16.01 -11.24
CA CYS A 100 13.64 -15.44 -10.71
C CYS A 100 13.64 -15.61 -9.19
N ILE A 101 13.92 -14.54 -8.45
CA ILE A 101 13.67 -14.48 -7.02
C ILE A 101 12.17 -14.30 -6.84
N THR A 102 11.52 -15.34 -6.34
CA THR A 102 10.14 -15.28 -5.90
C THR A 102 10.10 -15.10 -4.40
N ARG A 103 9.41 -14.06 -3.93
CA ARG A 103 9.09 -13.82 -2.53
C ARG A 103 7.79 -14.52 -2.20
N TYR A 104 7.78 -15.23 -1.08
CA TYR A 104 6.57 -15.83 -0.55
C TYR A 104 6.31 -15.30 0.85
N PHE A 105 5.05 -15.29 1.24
CA PHE A 105 4.65 -15.07 2.62
C PHE A 105 4.42 -16.42 3.29
N THR A 106 5.10 -16.65 4.41
CA THR A 106 4.77 -17.79 5.30
C THR A 106 3.42 -17.58 5.98
N ILE A 107 3.14 -16.33 6.38
CA ILE A 107 1.85 -15.88 6.88
C ILE A 107 1.43 -14.71 6.00
N SER A 108 0.28 -14.84 5.34
CA SER A 108 -0.22 -13.77 4.49
C SER A 108 -0.56 -12.53 5.35
N PRO A 109 -0.12 -11.33 4.94
CA PRO A 109 -0.46 -10.12 5.66
C PRO A 109 -1.97 -9.86 5.58
N SER A 110 -2.54 -9.32 6.66
CA SER A 110 -3.95 -8.91 6.69
C SER A 110 -4.22 -7.64 5.88
N PHE A 111 -3.18 -6.85 5.61
CA PHE A 111 -3.26 -5.67 4.76
C PHE A 111 -1.93 -5.33 4.08
N ILE A 112 -2.01 -4.66 2.93
CA ILE A 112 -0.88 -4.08 2.19
C ILE A 112 -1.27 -2.66 1.75
N CYS A 113 -0.33 -1.74 1.90
CA CYS A 113 -0.41 -0.34 1.55
C CYS A 113 0.62 -0.06 0.45
N PHE A 114 0.22 0.65 -0.60
CA PHE A 114 1.15 1.16 -1.60
C PHE A 114 1.19 2.68 -1.55
N SER A 115 2.39 3.24 -1.48
CA SER A 115 2.65 4.65 -1.76
C SER A 115 2.89 4.82 -3.25
N LEU A 116 2.11 5.69 -3.90
CA LEU A 116 2.14 5.92 -5.34
C LEU A 116 2.80 7.28 -5.64
N GLU A 117 3.89 7.26 -6.40
CA GLU A 117 4.52 8.48 -6.95
C GLU A 117 4.27 8.65 -8.45
N VAL A 118 3.61 7.67 -9.06
CA VAL A 118 3.31 7.63 -10.50
C VAL A 118 1.89 7.17 -10.74
N LYS A 119 1.32 7.62 -11.87
CA LYS A 119 0.01 7.17 -12.33
C LYS A 119 -0.05 5.65 -12.50
N LYS A 120 -1.10 5.04 -11.94
CA LYS A 120 -1.36 3.59 -12.03
C LYS A 120 -2.84 3.28 -12.13
N ILE A 121 -3.14 2.17 -12.81
CA ILE A 121 -4.42 1.48 -12.67
C ILE A 121 -4.47 0.88 -11.26
N ILE A 122 -5.41 1.33 -10.43
CA ILE A 122 -5.61 0.79 -9.09
C ILE A 122 -6.44 -0.47 -9.24
N SER A 123 -5.82 -1.63 -9.00
CA SER A 123 -6.50 -2.92 -9.06
C SER A 123 -7.54 -3.03 -7.94
N LYS A 124 -8.69 -3.67 -8.21
CA LYS A 124 -9.75 -3.90 -7.22
C LYS A 124 -9.32 -4.87 -6.10
N TYR A 125 -8.30 -5.69 -6.36
CA TYR A 125 -7.71 -6.60 -5.38
C TYR A 125 -6.22 -6.82 -5.67
N ILE A 126 -5.51 -7.30 -4.65
CA ILE A 126 -4.17 -7.85 -4.74
C ILE A 126 -4.21 -9.35 -4.50
N LYS A 127 -3.58 -10.10 -5.39
CA LYS A 127 -3.38 -11.55 -5.29
C LYS A 127 -1.98 -11.81 -4.72
N ILE A 128 -1.93 -12.46 -3.57
CA ILE A 128 -0.71 -12.89 -2.88
C ILE A 128 -0.55 -14.39 -3.13
N GLU A 129 0.65 -14.81 -3.55
CA GLU A 129 0.98 -16.23 -3.62
C GLU A 129 1.80 -16.60 -2.38
N ASN A 130 1.27 -17.53 -1.59
CA ASN A 130 1.88 -17.97 -0.34
C ASN A 130 2.87 -19.10 -0.61
N GLN A 131 3.69 -19.42 0.40
CA GLN A 131 4.73 -20.45 0.29
C GLN A 131 4.17 -21.85 -0.04
N ASP A 132 2.98 -22.16 0.47
CA ASP A 132 2.25 -23.42 0.22
C ASP A 132 1.55 -23.45 -1.15
N LYS A 133 1.80 -22.45 -2.01
CA LYS A 133 1.15 -22.22 -3.31
C LYS A 133 -0.34 -21.86 -3.21
N SER A 134 -0.88 -21.69 -2.00
CA SER A 134 -2.20 -21.11 -1.83
C SER A 134 -2.18 -19.64 -2.28
N THR A 135 -3.37 -19.12 -2.52
CA THR A 135 -3.56 -17.72 -2.88
C THR A 135 -4.38 -17.03 -1.81
N THR A 136 -3.88 -15.90 -1.31
CA THR A 136 -4.70 -14.94 -0.54
C THR A 136 -5.10 -13.77 -1.43
N ARG A 137 -6.34 -13.29 -1.29
CA ARG A 137 -6.85 -12.10 -1.98
C ARG A 137 -7.11 -11.00 -0.97
N LEU A 138 -6.43 -9.87 -1.12
CA LEU A 138 -6.73 -8.64 -0.39
C LEU A 138 -7.56 -7.72 -1.29
N SER A 139 -8.72 -7.29 -0.81
CA SER A 139 -9.59 -6.37 -1.56
C SER A 139 -9.19 -4.93 -1.31
N LEU A 140 -9.42 -4.04 -2.28
CA LEU A 140 -9.21 -2.61 -2.10
C LEU A 140 -10.14 -2.10 -0.99
N LYS A 141 -9.58 -1.44 0.02
CA LYS A 141 -10.32 -0.90 1.18
C LYS A 141 -10.28 0.62 1.23
N GLY A 142 -9.24 1.25 0.69
CA GLY A 142 -9.16 2.70 0.67
C GLY A 142 -8.16 3.27 -0.32
N ILE A 143 -8.41 4.52 -0.69
CA ILE A 143 -7.52 5.33 -1.53
C ILE A 143 -7.39 6.71 -0.86
N ILE A 144 -6.17 7.21 -0.73
CA ILE A 144 -5.89 8.57 -0.29
C ILE A 144 -5.42 9.37 -1.49
N TYR A 145 -6.01 10.53 -1.69
CA TYR A 145 -5.72 11.46 -2.77
C TYR A 145 -5.05 12.71 -2.20
N SER A 146 -4.13 13.29 -2.96
CA SER A 146 -3.49 14.57 -2.63
C SER A 146 -3.67 15.57 -3.76
N GLY A 147 -3.83 16.84 -3.39
CA GLY A 147 -3.87 17.97 -4.31
C GLY A 147 -4.20 19.25 -3.56
N SER A 148 -3.56 20.35 -3.96
CA SER A 148 -3.72 21.68 -3.33
C SER A 148 -3.49 21.68 -1.82
N ASN A 149 -2.41 21.01 -1.36
CA ASN A 149 -2.04 20.88 0.06
C ASN A 149 -3.16 20.32 0.97
N HIS A 150 -4.01 19.45 0.42
CA HIS A 150 -5.11 18.85 1.15
C HIS A 150 -5.27 17.38 0.74
N PHE A 151 -5.43 16.49 1.72
CA PHE A 151 -5.67 15.07 1.48
C PHE A 151 -7.17 14.75 1.59
N THR A 152 -7.65 13.91 0.68
CA THR A 152 -9.02 13.39 0.72
C THR A 152 -8.97 11.88 0.55
N SER A 153 -10.05 11.18 0.84
CA SER A 153 -10.06 9.72 0.77
C SER A 153 -11.33 9.16 0.18
N ARG A 154 -11.20 7.96 -0.41
CA ARG A 154 -12.30 7.05 -0.68
C ARG A 154 -12.12 5.80 0.18
N PHE A 155 -13.20 5.34 0.78
CA PHE A 155 -13.27 4.06 1.49
C PHE A 155 -14.18 3.12 0.70
N ILE A 156 -13.85 1.84 0.70
CA ILE A 156 -14.61 0.80 0.01
C ILE A 156 -15.16 -0.17 1.06
N VAL A 157 -16.48 -0.28 1.14
CA VAL A 157 -17.19 -1.19 2.06
C VAL A 157 -18.29 -1.89 1.28
N ASN A 158 -18.29 -3.22 1.24
CA ASN A 158 -19.31 -4.01 0.53
C ASN A 158 -19.54 -3.55 -0.93
N ASN A 159 -18.44 -3.30 -1.67
CA ASN A 159 -18.46 -2.75 -3.02
C ASN A 159 -18.92 -1.29 -3.15
N GLU A 160 -19.32 -0.62 -2.07
CA GLU A 160 -19.71 0.79 -2.10
C GLU A 160 -18.52 1.72 -1.88
N ILE A 161 -18.45 2.81 -2.64
CA ILE A 161 -17.43 3.84 -2.49
C ILE A 161 -17.98 5.02 -1.69
N TRP A 162 -17.24 5.39 -0.65
CA TRP A 162 -17.55 6.49 0.25
C TRP A 162 -16.42 7.52 0.25
N TYR A 163 -16.70 8.74 -0.20
CA TYR A 163 -15.76 9.85 -0.23
C TYR A 163 -15.78 10.64 1.08
N HIS A 164 -14.60 11.04 1.55
CA HIS A 164 -14.42 11.87 2.72
C HIS A 164 -13.37 12.94 2.46
N ASP A 165 -13.72 14.19 2.75
CA ASP A 165 -12.87 15.36 2.56
C ASP A 165 -12.34 15.90 3.89
N GLY A 166 -13.11 15.74 4.97
CA GLY A 166 -12.77 16.28 6.29
C GLY A 166 -12.93 17.79 6.42
N ILE A 167 -12.81 18.57 5.33
CA ILE A 167 -13.12 20.00 5.30
C ILE A 167 -14.59 20.20 4.95
N SER A 168 -14.98 19.92 3.70
CA SER A 168 -16.35 20.18 3.24
C SER A 168 -17.36 19.16 3.78
N THR A 169 -16.94 17.92 4.01
CA THR A 169 -17.82 16.85 4.49
C THR A 169 -17.92 16.78 6.02
N GLY A 170 -17.05 17.48 6.75
CA GLY A 170 -16.92 17.36 8.19
C GLY A 170 -16.72 15.89 8.61
N SER A 171 -17.59 15.39 9.50
CA SER A 171 -17.59 14.00 9.96
C SER A 171 -18.36 13.03 9.06
N LYS A 172 -18.98 13.51 7.98
CA LYS A 172 -19.80 12.69 7.08
C LYS A 172 -18.98 12.15 5.92
N CYS A 173 -19.39 10.98 5.42
CA CYS A 173 -18.94 10.45 4.15
C CYS A 173 -20.05 10.59 3.10
N ILE A 174 -19.66 10.79 1.84
CA ILE A 174 -20.58 10.89 0.70
C ILE A 174 -20.48 9.61 -0.11
N LYS A 175 -21.60 8.90 -0.31
CA LYS A 175 -21.65 7.75 -1.21
C LYS A 175 -21.46 8.22 -2.65
N GLU A 176 -20.50 7.65 -3.38
CA GLU A 176 -20.17 8.02 -4.76
C GLU A 176 -20.54 6.94 -5.79
N GLY A 177 -20.98 5.76 -5.36
CA GLY A 177 -21.37 4.66 -6.24
C GLY A 177 -20.80 3.33 -5.79
N HIS A 178 -20.61 2.41 -6.74
CA HIS A 178 -20.00 1.10 -6.51
C HIS A 178 -18.60 1.04 -7.13
N LEU A 179 -17.72 0.22 -6.56
CA LEU A 179 -16.36 0.04 -7.05
C LEU A 179 -16.33 -0.50 -8.49
N ASP A 180 -17.35 -1.26 -8.88
CA ASP A 180 -17.47 -1.78 -10.24
C ASP A 180 -17.82 -0.73 -11.29
N ASP A 181 -18.29 0.45 -10.86
CA ASP A 181 -18.53 1.57 -11.76
C ASP A 181 -17.20 2.24 -12.21
N PHE A 182 -16.07 1.88 -11.58
CA PHE A 182 -14.76 2.47 -11.83
C PHE A 182 -13.85 1.50 -12.58
N GLU A 183 -13.69 1.76 -13.88
CA GLU A 183 -12.82 0.99 -14.78
C GLU A 183 -11.51 1.70 -15.09
N GLY A 184 -10.50 0.93 -15.50
CA GLY A 184 -9.20 1.46 -15.91
C GLY A 184 -8.52 2.32 -14.84
N ASP A 185 -8.20 3.56 -15.18
CA ASP A 185 -7.51 4.51 -14.31
C ASP A 185 -8.46 5.51 -13.61
N LEU A 186 -9.78 5.29 -13.66
CA LEU A 186 -10.76 6.19 -13.05
C LEU A 186 -10.63 6.30 -11.53
N LEU A 187 -10.11 5.27 -10.86
CA LEU A 187 -9.79 5.32 -9.43
C LEU A 187 -8.57 6.18 -9.13
N PHE A 188 -7.71 6.48 -10.10
CA PHE A 188 -6.48 7.24 -9.87
C PHE A 188 -6.77 8.72 -9.59
N LYS A 189 -7.87 9.27 -10.12
CA LYS A 189 -8.23 10.67 -9.93
C LYS A 189 -9.56 10.81 -9.19
N CYS A 190 -9.63 11.76 -8.28
CA CYS A 190 -10.86 12.15 -7.60
C CYS A 190 -10.87 13.66 -7.39
N LYS A 191 -11.87 14.36 -7.94
CA LYS A 191 -12.10 15.80 -7.70
C LYS A 191 -10.83 16.67 -7.84
N LYS A 192 -10.12 16.52 -8.97
CA LYS A 192 -8.84 17.20 -9.31
C LYS A 192 -7.62 16.81 -8.44
N LYS A 193 -7.74 15.75 -7.64
CA LYS A 193 -6.67 15.17 -6.83
C LYS A 193 -6.24 13.83 -7.40
N GLU A 194 -5.00 13.45 -7.14
CA GLU A 194 -4.41 12.21 -7.61
C GLU A 194 -4.14 11.25 -6.44
N ALA A 195 -4.32 9.95 -6.68
CA ALA A 195 -4.10 8.93 -5.68
C ALA A 195 -2.61 8.85 -5.33
N VAL A 196 -2.31 8.98 -4.05
CA VAL A 196 -0.96 8.90 -3.48
C VAL A 196 -0.78 7.69 -2.57
N VAL A 197 -1.88 7.12 -2.07
CA VAL A 197 -1.86 5.89 -1.27
C VAL A 197 -3.04 5.00 -1.65
N VAL A 198 -2.81 3.70 -1.72
CA VAL A 198 -3.87 2.69 -1.85
C VAL A 198 -3.69 1.60 -0.81
N ILE A 199 -4.79 1.18 -0.19
CA ILE A 199 -4.79 0.24 0.93
C ILE A 199 -5.66 -0.95 0.55
N TYR A 200 -5.08 -2.15 0.68
CA TYR A 200 -5.71 -3.43 0.47
C TYR A 200 -5.77 -4.20 1.78
N GLY A 201 -6.85 -4.93 2.02
CA GLY A 201 -7.00 -5.76 3.22
C GLY A 201 -8.01 -6.87 3.03
N VAL A 202 -8.08 -7.77 4.01
CA VAL A 202 -9.12 -8.82 4.09
C VAL A 202 -10.50 -8.19 4.21
#